data_AF-A0A640KGW0-F1
#
_entry.id   AF-A0A640KGW0-F1
#
_cell.length_a   1.000
_cell.length_b   1.000
_cell.length_c   1.000
_cell.angle_alpha   90.00
_cell.angle_beta   90.00
_cell.angle_gamma   90.00
#
_symmetry.space_group_name_H-M   'P 1'
#
loop_
_entity.id
_entity.type
_entity.pdbx_description
1 polymer ?
#
loop_
_entity_poly.entity_id
_entity_poly.type
_entity_poly.pdbx_seq_one_letter_code
_entity_poly.pdbx_strand_id
1 'polypeptide(L)'
;MGSPYEYQPEVKWYHILWDMRNKQFRQWYLKKKYRDLRIAYKYESHIFYQKAGIGFLMATLLMSICSSDLAVAVFRWPTEDPNELLKSHVWQKYHNQLNERKEYADKLLQDSNYIHKKNNPGE
;
A
#
# COMPACT_ATOMS: atom_id res chain seq x y z
N MET A 1 21.19 -48.77 26.92
CA MET A 1 20.56 -48.06 28.05
C MET A 1 19.84 -46.85 27.49
N GLY A 2 18.55 -46.99 27.17
CA GLY A 2 17.71 -45.87 26.73
C GLY A 2 17.17 -45.15 27.96
N SER A 3 17.11 -43.82 27.90
CA SER A 3 16.53 -43.02 28.98
C SER A 3 15.08 -43.45 29.20
N PRO A 4 14.61 -43.64 30.45
CA PRO A 4 13.21 -44.02 30.71
C PRO A 4 12.19 -42.95 30.27
N TYR A 5 12.66 -41.84 29.70
CA TYR A 5 11.86 -40.73 29.19
C TYR A 5 11.93 -40.58 27.66
N GLU A 6 12.54 -41.52 26.96
CA GLU A 6 12.66 -41.51 25.50
C GLU A 6 11.38 -42.10 24.87
N TYR A 7 10.29 -41.33 24.89
CA TYR A 7 8.99 -41.77 24.40
C TYR A 7 8.67 -41.28 22.99
N GLN A 8 8.25 -42.23 22.15
CA GLN A 8 7.75 -42.03 20.79
C GLN A 8 6.60 -41.01 20.77
N PRO A 9 6.58 -40.09 19.78
CA PRO A 9 5.67 -38.95 19.75
C PRO A 9 4.18 -39.33 19.68
N GLU A 10 3.84 -40.50 19.15
CA GLU A 10 2.47 -41.00 19.00
C GLU A 10 1.81 -41.37 20.34
N VAL A 11 2.60 -41.75 21.35
CA VAL A 11 2.10 -42.17 22.68
C VAL A 11 1.82 -40.98 23.60
N LYS A 12 2.26 -39.77 23.22
CA LYS A 12 2.17 -38.56 24.06
C LYS A 12 0.74 -38.21 24.47
N TRP A 13 -0.23 -38.39 23.58
CA TRP A 13 -1.63 -38.05 23.87
C TRP A 13 -2.24 -38.99 24.91
N TYR A 14 -1.91 -40.28 24.84
CA TYR A 14 -2.45 -41.28 25.76
C TYR A 14 -1.96 -41.03 27.20
N HIS A 15 -0.70 -40.64 27.38
CA HIS A 15 -0.17 -40.29 28.69
C HIS A 15 -0.72 -38.97 29.24
N ILE A 16 -0.89 -37.95 28.40
CA ILE A 16 -1.53 -36.70 28.85
C ILE A 16 -2.97 -36.95 29.30
N LEU A 17 -3.73 -37.78 28.58
CA LEU A 17 -5.08 -38.16 28.95
C LEU A 17 -5.13 -39.00 30.24
N TRP A 18 -4.14 -39.88 30.43
CA TRP A 18 -3.99 -40.65 31.67
C TRP A 18 -3.67 -39.74 32.88
N ASP A 19 -2.75 -38.78 32.72
CA ASP A 19 -2.35 -37.83 33.76
C ASP A 19 -3.45 -36.80 34.09
N MET A 20 -4.36 -36.53 33.15
CA MET A 20 -5.55 -35.67 33.36
C MET A 20 -6.52 -36.23 34.41
N ARG A 21 -6.42 -37.52 34.82
CA ARG A 21 -7.15 -38.06 35.97
C ARG A 21 -6.74 -37.40 37.29
N ASN A 22 -5.49 -36.96 37.42
CA ASN A 22 -5.05 -36.22 38.59
C ASN A 22 -5.61 -34.79 38.54
N LYS A 23 -6.46 -34.44 39.53
CA LYS A 23 -7.17 -33.16 39.59
C LYS A 23 -6.21 -31.95 39.62
N GLN A 24 -5.05 -32.09 40.26
CA GLN A 24 -4.04 -31.03 40.35
C GLN A 24 -3.34 -30.82 38.99
N PHE A 25 -2.92 -31.92 38.34
CA PHE A 25 -2.32 -31.86 37.02
C PHE A 25 -3.28 -31.28 35.98
N ARG A 26 -4.55 -31.68 36.01
CA ARG A 26 -5.59 -31.17 35.12
C ARG A 26 -5.76 -29.64 35.23
N GLN A 27 -5.84 -29.12 36.46
CA GLN A 27 -5.97 -27.67 36.68
C GLN A 27 -4.75 -26.90 36.18
N TRP A 28 -3.55 -27.41 36.47
CA TRP A 28 -2.30 -26.82 35.99
C TRP A 28 -2.21 -26.85 34.46
N TYR A 29 -2.50 -28.00 33.85
CA TYR A 29 -2.42 -28.21 32.41
C TYR A 29 -3.39 -27.30 31.65
N LEU A 30 -4.64 -27.22 32.10
CA LEU A 30 -5.63 -26.30 31.53
C LEU A 30 -5.18 -24.85 31.67
N LYS A 31 -4.74 -24.43 32.87
CA LYS A 31 -4.26 -23.05 33.10
C LYS A 31 -3.07 -22.71 32.20
N LYS A 32 -2.13 -23.65 32.03
CA LYS A 32 -0.98 -23.51 31.13
C LYS A 32 -1.43 -23.38 29.68
N LYS A 33 -2.32 -24.24 29.20
CA LYS A 33 -2.86 -24.20 27.83
C LYS A 33 -3.65 -22.92 27.54
N TYR A 34 -4.46 -22.45 28.48
CA TYR A 34 -5.14 -21.16 28.35
C TYR A 34 -4.15 -19.99 28.23
N ARG A 35 -3.07 -20.01 29.02
CA ARG A 35 -2.02 -19.00 28.93
C ARG A 35 -1.30 -19.05 27.59
N ASP A 36 -0.92 -20.23 27.14
CA ASP A 36 -0.21 -20.42 25.87
C ASP A 36 -1.09 -19.99 24.69
N LEU A 37 -2.38 -20.32 24.72
CA LEU A 37 -3.36 -19.90 23.70
C LEU A 37 -3.57 -18.38 23.71
N ARG A 38 -3.62 -17.74 24.88
CA ARG A 38 -3.68 -16.27 24.99
C ARG A 38 -2.43 -15.61 24.40
N ILE A 39 -1.25 -16.17 24.64
CA ILE A 39 0.01 -15.66 24.08
C ILE A 39 0.02 -15.82 22.57
N ALA A 40 -0.36 -17.01 22.07
CA ALA A 40 -0.45 -17.28 20.63
C ALA A 40 -1.42 -16.31 19.94
N TYR A 41 -2.62 -16.13 20.50
CA TYR A 41 -3.61 -15.19 19.97
C TYR A 41 -3.10 -13.75 19.94
N LYS A 42 -2.41 -13.29 20.99
CA LYS A 42 -1.82 -11.94 21.03
C LYS A 42 -0.73 -11.77 19.97
N TYR A 43 0.08 -12.81 19.73
CA TYR A 43 1.13 -12.79 18.72
C TYR A 43 0.56 -12.82 17.30
N GLU A 44 -0.39 -13.71 17.02
CA GLU A 44 -1.04 -13.82 15.71
C GLU A 44 -1.87 -12.58 15.37
N SER A 45 -2.61 -12.04 16.34
CA SER A 45 -3.36 -10.78 16.12
C SER A 45 -2.42 -9.63 15.78
N HIS A 46 -1.27 -9.50 16.47
CA HIS A 46 -0.29 -8.47 16.13
C HIS A 46 0.24 -8.62 14.70
N ILE A 47 0.58 -9.85 14.27
CA ILE A 47 1.00 -10.12 12.89
C ILE A 47 -0.11 -9.80 11.90
N PHE A 48 -1.35 -10.17 12.22
CA PHE A 48 -2.50 -9.89 11.37
C PHE A 48 -2.72 -8.38 11.21
N TYR A 49 -2.67 -7.60 12.30
CA TYR A 49 -2.77 -6.14 12.25
C TYR A 49 -1.64 -5.51 11.43
N GLN A 50 -0.40 -5.99 11.58
CA GLN A 50 0.71 -5.52 10.77
C GLN A 50 0.52 -5.82 9.28
N LYS A 51 0.13 -7.05 8.93
CA LYS A 51 -0.12 -7.46 7.54
C LYS A 51 -1.31 -6.72 6.94
N ALA A 52 -2.39 -6.56 7.69
CA ALA A 52 -3.57 -5.81 7.27
C ALA A 52 -3.24 -4.32 7.09
N GLY A 53 -2.45 -3.72 7.99
CA GLY A 53 -2.00 -2.33 7.89
C GLY A 53 -1.12 -2.08 6.66
N ILE A 54 -0.14 -2.96 6.41
CA ILE A 54 0.71 -2.88 5.21
C ILE A 54 -0.13 -3.12 3.95
N GLY A 55 -1.02 -4.10 3.95
CA GLY A 55 -1.93 -4.37 2.84
C GLY A 55 -2.84 -3.18 2.53
N PHE A 56 -3.37 -2.52 3.56
CA PHE A 56 -4.18 -1.32 3.41
C PHE A 56 -3.36 -0.15 2.86
N LEU A 57 -2.14 0.08 3.35
CA LEU A 57 -1.25 1.13 2.83
C LEU A 57 -0.88 0.90 1.34
N MET A 58 -0.61 -0.35 0.97
CA MET A 58 -0.34 -0.69 -0.43
C MET A 58 -1.59 -0.50 -1.30
N ALA A 59 -2.76 -0.87 -0.81
CA ALA A 59 -4.02 -0.67 -1.52
C ALA A 59 -4.35 0.81 -1.70
N THR A 60 -4.15 1.66 -0.68
CA THR A 60 -4.38 3.10 -0.79
C THR A 60 -3.40 3.78 -1.74
N LEU A 61 -2.12 3.38 -1.73
CA LEU A 61 -1.14 3.86 -2.70
C LEU A 61 -1.51 3.46 -4.13
N LEU A 62 -1.87 2.19 -4.37
CA LEU A 62 -2.29 1.72 -5.68
C LEU A 62 -3.55 2.45 -6.16
N MET A 63 -4.54 2.62 -5.29
CA MET A 63 -5.76 3.37 -5.62
C MET A 63 -5.46 4.83 -5.93
N SER A 64 -4.56 5.48 -5.17
CA SER A 64 -4.15 6.86 -5.43
C SER A 64 -3.42 7.02 -6.77
N ILE A 65 -2.55 6.07 -7.11
CA ILE A 65 -1.86 6.04 -8.40
C ILE A 65 -2.89 5.83 -9.51
N CYS A 66 -3.75 4.81 -9.40
CA CYS A 66 -4.78 4.50 -10.40
C CYS A 66 -5.85 5.59 -10.56
N SER A 67 -6.15 6.35 -9.51
CA SER A 67 -7.08 7.49 -9.56
C SER A 67 -6.47 8.74 -10.19
N SER A 68 -5.14 8.78 -10.36
CA SER A 68 -4.51 9.89 -11.08
C SER A 68 -4.82 9.79 -12.57
N ASP A 69 -5.20 10.91 -13.19
CA ASP A 69 -5.39 11.05 -14.63
C ASP A 69 -4.20 10.49 -15.44
N LEU A 70 -3.00 10.50 -14.83
CA LEU A 70 -1.75 9.98 -15.38
C LEU A 70 -1.75 8.44 -15.49
N ALA A 71 -2.29 7.70 -14.51
CA ALA A 71 -2.40 6.25 -14.63
C ALA A 71 -3.41 5.86 -15.71
N VAL A 72 -4.55 6.56 -15.81
CA VAL A 72 -5.52 6.35 -16.91
C VAL A 72 -4.86 6.57 -18.27
N ALA A 73 -4.03 7.61 -18.41
CA ALA A 73 -3.30 7.87 -19.64
C ALA A 73 -2.23 6.80 -19.95
N VAL A 74 -1.48 6.34 -18.95
CA VAL A 74 -0.43 5.30 -19.13
C VAL A 74 -1.03 3.93 -19.45
N PHE A 75 -2.17 3.56 -18.85
CA PHE A 75 -2.84 2.30 -19.14
C PHE A 75 -3.50 2.27 -20.53
N ARG A 76 -3.94 3.43 -21.07
CA ARG A 76 -4.54 3.53 -22.41
C ARG A 76 -3.53 3.70 -23.53
N TRP A 77 -2.33 4.19 -23.22
CA TRP A 77 -1.26 4.41 -24.21
C TRP A 77 -0.91 3.18 -25.07
N PRO A 78 -0.80 1.94 -24.54
CA PRO A 78 -0.47 0.79 -25.38
C PRO A 78 -1.65 0.21 -26.16
N THR A 79 -2.88 0.68 -25.96
CA THR A 79 -4.10 0.02 -26.48
C THR A 79 -5.01 0.88 -27.36
N GLU A 80 -4.88 2.20 -27.34
CA GLU A 80 -5.70 3.11 -28.16
C GLU A 80 -4.91 3.77 -29.32
N ASP A 81 -5.61 4.08 -30.41
CA ASP A 81 -5.05 4.85 -31.52
C ASP A 81 -4.60 6.25 -31.05
N PRO A 82 -3.43 6.76 -31.49
CA PRO A 82 -2.86 8.01 -31.00
C PRO A 82 -3.77 9.23 -31.21
N ASN A 83 -4.63 9.20 -32.24
CA ASN A 83 -5.62 10.26 -32.49
C ASN A 83 -6.80 10.25 -31.49
N GLU A 84 -7.14 9.10 -30.92
CA GLU A 84 -8.18 9.01 -29.88
C GLU A 84 -7.62 9.40 -28.51
N LEU A 85 -6.36 9.06 -28.24
CA LEU A 85 -5.62 9.49 -27.05
C LEU A 85 -5.54 11.02 -26.94
N LEU A 86 -5.32 11.74 -28.04
CA LEU A 86 -5.29 13.21 -28.07
C LEU A 86 -6.66 13.87 -27.82
N LYS A 87 -7.76 13.14 -28.08
CA LYS A 87 -9.12 13.58 -27.76
C LYS A 87 -9.49 13.33 -26.30
N SER A 88 -8.69 12.55 -25.57
CA SER A 88 -8.94 12.29 -24.16
C SER A 88 -8.91 13.59 -23.34
N HIS A 89 -9.80 13.68 -22.36
CA HIS A 89 -9.94 14.86 -21.51
C HIS A 89 -8.64 15.23 -20.78
N VAL A 90 -7.82 14.22 -20.45
CA VAL A 90 -6.51 14.39 -19.82
C VAL A 90 -5.54 15.15 -20.73
N TRP A 91 -5.46 14.75 -22.01
CA TRP A 91 -4.59 15.41 -22.98
C TRP A 91 -5.04 16.81 -23.33
N GLN A 92 -6.35 17.03 -23.47
CA GLN A 92 -6.91 18.37 -23.68
C GLN A 92 -6.59 19.31 -22.52
N LYS A 93 -6.73 18.84 -21.28
CA LYS A 93 -6.38 19.62 -20.08
C LYS A 93 -4.90 20.01 -20.06
N TYR A 94 -4.01 19.08 -20.39
CA TYR A 94 -2.58 19.35 -20.45
C TYR A 94 -2.22 20.32 -21.59
N HIS A 95 -2.85 20.17 -22.75
CA HIS A 95 -2.67 21.05 -23.90
C HIS A 95 -3.14 22.48 -23.59
N ASN A 96 -4.29 22.63 -22.94
CA ASN A 96 -4.81 23.93 -22.52
C ASN A 96 -3.87 24.61 -21.51
N GLN A 97 -3.35 23.87 -20.52
CA GLN A 97 -2.37 24.40 -19.57
C GLN A 97 -1.07 24.87 -20.25
N LEU A 98 -0.63 24.18 -21.30
CA LEU A 98 0.53 24.61 -22.08
C LEU A 98 0.22 25.89 -22.88
N ASN A 99 -0.96 26.00 -23.46
CA ASN A 99 -1.37 27.20 -24.19
C ASN A 99 -1.51 28.41 -23.26
N GLU A 100 -2.10 28.24 -22.08
CA GLU A 100 -2.17 29.29 -21.05
C GLU A 100 -0.77 29.79 -20.65
N ARG A 101 0.20 28.88 -20.50
CA ARG A 101 1.60 29.24 -20.20
C ARG A 101 2.26 30.01 -21.33
N LYS A 102 1.98 29.63 -22.59
CA LYS A 102 2.49 30.35 -23.76
C LYS A 102 1.89 31.75 -23.87
N GLU A 103 0.58 31.88 -23.72
CA GLU A 103 -0.09 33.19 -23.71
C GLU A 103 0.43 34.10 -22.60
N TYR A 104 0.70 33.54 -21.43
CA TYR A 104 1.31 34.29 -20.32
C TYR A 104 2.73 34.76 -20.65
N ALA A 105 3.56 33.90 -21.25
CA ALA A 105 4.91 34.26 -21.68
C ALA A 105 4.90 35.32 -22.79
N ASP A 106 3.99 35.22 -23.76
CA ASP A 106 3.84 36.19 -24.84
C ASP A 106 3.42 37.56 -24.30
N LYS A 107 2.52 37.61 -23.30
CA LYS A 107 2.16 38.87 -22.63
C LYS A 107 3.36 39.51 -21.93
N LEU A 108 4.16 38.73 -21.22
CA LEU A 108 5.37 39.24 -20.56
C LEU A 108 6.40 39.77 -21.57
N LEU A 109 6.55 39.11 -22.72
CA LEU A 109 7.41 39.59 -23.81
C LEU A 109 6.88 40.89 -24.44
N GLN A 110 5.57 41.00 -24.63
CA GLN A 110 4.94 42.23 -25.13
C GLN A 110 5.13 43.39 -24.16
N ASP A 111 4.92 43.16 -22.86
CA ASP A 111 5.15 44.17 -21.82
C ASP A 111 6.62 44.58 -21.74
N SER A 112 7.55 43.63 -21.84
CA SER A 112 8.99 43.90 -21.88
C SER A 112 9.38 44.74 -23.11
N ASN A 113 8.88 44.37 -24.30
CA ASN A 113 9.12 45.13 -25.53
C ASN A 113 8.50 46.54 -25.47
N TYR A 114 7.33 46.69 -24.86
CA TYR A 114 6.69 47.98 -24.66
C TYR A 114 7.53 48.87 -23.74
N ILE A 115 8.04 48.34 -22.63
CA ILE A 115 8.95 49.06 -21.71
C ILE A 115 10.24 49.45 -22.43
N HIS A 116 10.83 48.54 -23.23
CA HIS A 116 12.05 48.82 -23.99
C HIS A 116 11.85 49.97 -24.99
N LYS A 117 10.79 49.93 -25.80
CA LYS A 117 10.46 51.01 -26.76
C LYS A 117 10.14 52.34 -26.08
N LYS A 118 9.50 52.29 -24.91
CA LYS A 118 9.23 53.50 -24.11
C LYS A 118 10.52 54.13 -23.56
N ASN A 119 11.48 53.31 -23.15
CA ASN A 119 12.73 53.77 -22.54
C ASN A 119 13.77 54.21 -23.59
N ASN A 120 13.72 53.66 -24.81
CA ASN A 120 14.58 54.04 -25.94
C ASN A 120 13.74 54.48 -27.14
N PRO A 121 13.16 55.70 -27.12
CA PRO A 121 12.22 56.16 -28.17
C PRO A 121 12.89 56.61 -29.48
N GLY A 122 14.16 56.26 -29.73
CA GLY A 122 14.98 56.82 -30.83
C GLY A 122 15.81 55.83 -31.63
N GLU A 123 15.58 54.52 -31.47
CA GLU A 123 15.94 53.49 -32.47
C GLU A 123 14.70 53.11 -33.30
#